data_AF-A0A928QAT7-F1
#
_entry.id   AF-A0A928QAT7-F1
#
_cell.length_a   1.000
_cell.length_b   1.000
_cell.length_c   1.000
_cell.angle_alpha   90.00
_cell.angle_beta   90.00
_cell.angle_gamma   90.00
#
_symmetry.space_group_name_H-M   'P 1'
#
loop_
_entity.id
_entity.type
_entity.pdbx_description
1 polymer ?
#
loop_
_entity_poly.entity_id
_entity_poly.type
_entity_poly.pdbx_seq_one_letter_code
_entity_poly.pdbx_strand_id
1 'polypeptide(L)'
;MEKNQNIRKINTLGKVCRILITITQVFTIIGIIVCIIVGIAAIPLPTGELTVSGNADAQIVVEDGSLLDEVVEVSETSLDEKIFNTTLKLMIKDNGVIDGNRIYTIDAAIDNLNGGKIKFIFLATLATGVIILALIFVVLVFAKKLASSLENCNSPFEPAVLDAMKKFGYSLIPYAVSKLLMGGLSFIGTAVPVVVVLMFIWIFRYGAELQQESDETL
;
A
#
# COMPACT_ATOMS: atom_id res chain seq x y z
N MET A 1 -13.79 -29.57 34.26
CA MET A 1 -12.68 -28.61 34.17
C MET A 1 -13.21 -27.37 33.45
N GLU A 2 -13.44 -26.27 34.19
CA GLU A 2 -13.89 -25.02 33.58
C GLU A 2 -12.82 -24.50 32.61
N LYS A 3 -13.17 -24.39 31.33
CA LYS A 3 -12.30 -23.75 30.35
C LYS A 3 -12.13 -22.30 30.78
N ASN A 4 -10.89 -21.92 31.15
CA ASN A 4 -10.53 -20.57 31.60
C ASN A 4 -11.19 -19.51 30.69
N GLN A 5 -11.88 -18.53 31.31
CA GLN A 5 -12.62 -17.50 30.59
C GLN A 5 -11.76 -16.76 29.55
N ASN A 6 -10.46 -16.60 29.83
CA ASN A 6 -9.51 -15.95 28.92
C ASN A 6 -9.29 -16.77 27.64
N ILE A 7 -9.17 -18.10 27.75
CA ILE A 7 -9.05 -19.00 26.59
C ILE A 7 -10.34 -18.99 25.78
N ARG A 8 -11.51 -18.98 26.45
CA ARG A 8 -12.79 -18.90 25.73
C ARG A 8 -12.94 -17.61 24.92
N LYS A 9 -12.42 -16.48 25.41
CA LYS A 9 -12.36 -15.21 24.67
C LYS A 9 -11.45 -15.31 23.45
N ILE A 10 -10.25 -15.86 23.60
CA ILE A 10 -9.30 -16.08 22.50
C ILE A 10 -9.92 -16.95 21.41
N ASN A 11 -10.57 -18.05 21.78
CA ASN A 11 -11.21 -18.95 20.82
C ASN A 11 -12.37 -18.28 20.07
N THR A 12 -13.12 -17.41 20.77
CA THR A 12 -14.19 -16.62 20.14
C THR A 12 -13.63 -15.61 19.14
N LEU A 13 -12.54 -14.91 19.51
CA LEU A 13 -11.83 -14.00 18.61
C LEU A 13 -11.27 -14.74 17.38
N GLY A 14 -10.66 -15.91 17.58
CA GLY A 14 -10.19 -16.77 16.49
C GLY A 14 -11.30 -17.10 15.50
N LYS A 15 -12.49 -17.47 15.99
CA LYS A 15 -13.66 -17.76 15.15
C LYS A 15 -14.13 -16.54 14.36
N VAL A 16 -14.26 -15.38 15.02
CA VAL A 16 -14.68 -14.12 14.36
C VAL A 16 -13.67 -13.71 13.29
N CYS A 17 -12.37 -13.73 13.62
CA CYS A 17 -11.30 -13.44 12.67
C CYS A 17 -11.33 -14.40 11.47
N ARG A 18 -11.55 -15.70 11.70
CA ARG A 18 -11.63 -16.70 10.62
C ARG A 18 -12.77 -16.39 9.64
N ILE A 19 -13.92 -15.97 10.15
CA ILE A 19 -15.08 -15.59 9.33
C ILE A 19 -14.74 -14.34 8.51
N LEU A 20 -14.24 -13.29 9.16
CA LEU A 20 -13.87 -12.03 8.49
C LEU A 20 -12.82 -12.27 7.39
N ILE A 21 -11.76 -13.03 7.68
CA ILE A 21 -10.72 -13.36 6.72
C ILE A 21 -11.30 -14.13 5.52
N THR A 22 -12.21 -15.08 5.77
CA THR A 22 -12.83 -15.86 4.69
C THR A 22 -13.65 -14.96 3.77
N ILE A 23 -14.38 -13.98 4.31
CA ILE A 23 -15.12 -12.99 3.52
C ILE A 23 -14.15 -12.15 2.68
N THR A 24 -13.06 -11.65 3.28
CA THR A 24 -12.04 -10.87 2.56
C THR A 24 -11.36 -11.67 1.45
N GLN A 25 -11.12 -12.97 1.66
CA GLN A 25 -10.57 -13.86 0.61
C GLN A 25 -11.48 -13.93 -0.61
N VAL A 26 -12.80 -14.03 -0.41
CA VAL A 26 -13.78 -14.06 -1.52
C VAL A 26 -13.73 -12.76 -2.30
N PHE A 27 -13.74 -11.60 -1.62
CA PHE A 27 -13.60 -10.31 -2.29
C PHE A 27 -12.27 -10.14 -3.03
N THR A 28 -11.18 -10.67 -2.47
CA THR A 28 -9.86 -10.63 -3.12
C THR A 28 -9.86 -11.44 -4.42
N ILE A 29 -10.47 -12.64 -4.41
CA ILE A 29 -10.61 -13.47 -5.62
C ILE A 29 -11.44 -12.74 -6.68
N ILE A 30 -12.58 -12.15 -6.29
CA ILE A 30 -13.41 -11.36 -7.20
C ILE A 30 -12.58 -10.22 -7.82
N GLY A 31 -11.80 -9.49 -7.00
CA GLY A 31 -10.92 -8.43 -7.47
C GLY A 31 -9.90 -8.91 -8.52
N ILE A 32 -9.27 -10.06 -8.28
CA ILE A 32 -8.34 -10.67 -9.24
C ILE A 32 -9.04 -10.98 -10.56
N ILE A 33 -10.22 -11.60 -10.51
CA ILE A 33 -11.00 -11.95 -11.71
C ILE A 33 -11.36 -10.69 -12.51
N VAL A 34 -11.82 -9.64 -11.83
CA VAL A 34 -12.16 -8.35 -12.47
C VAL A 34 -10.93 -7.74 -13.14
N CYS A 35 -9.78 -7.70 -12.47
CA CYS A 35 -8.54 -7.19 -13.06
C CYS A 35 -8.13 -7.96 -14.33
N ILE A 36 -8.30 -9.28 -14.34
CA ILE A 36 -8.00 -10.12 -15.51
C ILE A 36 -8.96 -9.81 -16.66
N ILE A 37 -10.27 -9.75 -16.41
CA ILE A 37 -11.27 -9.45 -17.42
C ILE A 37 -11.02 -8.07 -18.04
N VAL A 38 -10.79 -7.06 -17.20
CA VAL A 38 -10.48 -5.68 -17.65
C VAL A 38 -9.17 -5.65 -18.43
N GLY A 39 -8.15 -6.37 -17.99
CA GLY A 39 -6.87 -6.47 -18.69
C GLY A 39 -7.01 -7.06 -20.10
N ILE A 40 -7.78 -8.14 -20.24
CA ILE A 40 -8.06 -8.76 -21.55
C ILE A 40 -8.88 -7.82 -22.44
N ALA A 41 -9.91 -7.18 -21.89
CA ALA A 41 -10.75 -6.23 -22.61
C ALA A 41 -9.99 -4.97 -23.08
N ALA A 42 -8.88 -4.63 -22.43
CA ALA A 42 -8.03 -3.50 -22.82
C ALA A 42 -7.08 -3.81 -23.99
N ILE A 43 -6.83 -5.09 -24.32
CA ILE A 43 -5.97 -5.50 -25.43
C ILE A 43 -6.47 -5.01 -26.81
N PRO A 44 -7.76 -5.14 -27.19
CA PRO A 44 -8.23 -4.67 -28.49
C PRO A 44 -8.36 -3.15 -28.63
N LEU A 45 -8.09 -2.36 -27.57
CA LEU A 45 -8.24 -0.89 -27.64
C LEU A 45 -7.24 -0.28 -28.65
N PRO A 46 -7.73 0.56 -29.59
CA PRO A 46 -6.90 1.21 -30.60
C PRO A 46 -5.98 2.25 -29.94
N THR A 47 -4.70 2.21 -30.30
CA THR A 47 -3.64 3.06 -29.72
C THR A 47 -3.25 4.25 -30.59
N GLY A 48 -3.82 4.35 -31.80
CA GLY A 48 -3.35 5.24 -32.86
C GLY A 48 -3.83 6.69 -32.79
N GLU A 49 -4.90 7.00 -32.04
CA GLU A 49 -5.58 8.31 -32.11
C GLU A 49 -5.78 8.99 -30.74
N LEU A 50 -5.50 8.28 -29.65
CA LEU A 50 -5.66 8.81 -28.30
C LEU A 50 -4.41 9.59 -27.90
N THR A 51 -4.45 10.90 -28.11
CA THR A 51 -3.43 11.83 -27.60
C THR A 51 -4.08 12.62 -26.48
N VAL A 52 -3.66 12.38 -25.25
CA VAL A 52 -4.14 13.14 -24.09
C VAL A 52 -3.12 14.23 -23.84
N SER A 53 -3.45 15.44 -24.27
CA SER A 53 -2.76 16.67 -23.87
C SER A 53 -3.62 17.39 -22.84
N GLY A 54 -2.97 17.85 -21.78
CA GLY A 54 -3.60 18.64 -20.73
C GLY A 54 -2.69 19.82 -20.42
N ASN A 55 -3.26 21.01 -20.52
CA ASN A 55 -2.65 22.24 -20.04
C ASN A 55 -3.49 22.72 -18.87
N ALA A 56 -2.84 23.01 -17.74
CA ALA A 56 -3.46 23.70 -16.63
C ALA A 56 -2.67 24.99 -16.40
N ASP A 57 -3.36 26.12 -16.45
CA ASP A 57 -2.83 27.41 -16.04
C ASP A 57 -3.43 27.79 -14.68
N ALA A 58 -2.58 28.29 -13.79
CA ALA A 58 -3.00 28.90 -12.54
C ALA A 58 -2.26 30.23 -12.38
N GLN A 59 -3.02 31.31 -12.16
CA GLN A 59 -2.47 32.63 -11.87
C GLN A 59 -2.65 32.94 -10.39
N ILE A 60 -1.54 33.29 -9.73
CA ILE A 60 -1.53 33.78 -8.35
C ILE A 60 -1.27 35.28 -8.41
N VAL A 61 -2.25 36.07 -7.96
CA VAL A 61 -2.17 37.52 -7.84
C VAL A 61 -1.86 37.85 -6.38
N VAL A 62 -0.70 38.41 -6.12
CA VAL A 62 -0.32 38.88 -4.78
C VAL A 62 -0.57 40.37 -4.70
N GLU A 63 -1.53 40.77 -3.86
CA GLU A 63 -1.78 42.18 -3.52
C GLU A 63 -0.67 42.68 -2.58
N ASP A 64 -0.03 43.78 -2.99
CA ASP A 64 1.15 44.31 -2.31
C ASP A 64 0.75 44.92 -0.95
N GLY A 65 0.99 44.15 0.11
CA GLY A 65 0.46 44.51 1.42
C GLY A 65 0.93 43.70 2.62
N SER A 66 2.06 42.97 2.57
CA SER A 66 2.83 42.59 3.78
C SER A 66 4.02 41.67 3.49
N LEU A 67 5.22 42.13 3.87
CA LEU A 67 6.38 41.36 4.41
C LEU A 67 6.84 40.05 3.72
N LEU A 68 6.75 39.90 2.41
CA LEU A 68 7.25 38.70 1.71
C LEU A 68 8.31 38.96 0.62
N ASP A 69 8.83 40.19 0.54
CA ASP A 69 9.81 40.58 -0.49
C ASP A 69 11.17 39.86 -0.40
N GLU A 70 11.49 39.17 0.71
CA GLU A 70 12.81 38.57 0.93
C GLU A 70 12.85 37.02 0.81
N VAL A 71 11.72 36.33 0.64
CA VAL A 71 11.70 34.84 0.66
C VAL A 71 11.30 34.21 -0.67
N VAL A 72 10.91 34.99 -1.68
CA VAL A 72 10.38 34.46 -2.95
C VAL A 72 11.27 34.90 -4.11
N GLU A 73 12.55 34.54 -4.07
CA GLU A 73 13.37 34.45 -5.27
C GLU A 73 12.98 33.14 -5.98
N VAL A 74 11.81 33.14 -6.62
CA VAL A 74 11.38 32.03 -7.49
C VAL A 74 12.13 32.19 -8.79
N SER A 75 13.37 31.68 -8.80
CA SER A 75 14.06 31.37 -10.05
C SER A 75 13.13 30.54 -10.93
N GLU A 76 13.03 30.90 -12.21
CA GLU A 76 12.34 30.13 -13.25
C GLU A 76 12.85 28.70 -13.23
N THR A 77 12.19 27.85 -12.44
CA THR A 77 12.64 26.48 -12.20
C THR A 77 11.71 25.59 -12.98
N SER A 78 12.18 25.13 -14.14
CA SER A 78 11.56 24.02 -14.83
C SER A 78 11.87 22.74 -14.05
N LEU A 79 10.88 22.23 -13.32
CA LEU A 79 10.99 20.91 -12.70
C LEU A 79 10.49 19.87 -13.70
N ASP A 80 11.42 19.13 -14.29
CA ASP A 80 11.14 17.93 -15.08
C ASP A 80 11.08 16.71 -14.16
N GLU A 81 9.96 16.52 -13.46
CA GLU A 81 9.74 15.28 -12.71
C GLU A 81 9.18 14.18 -13.61
N LYS A 82 9.90 13.06 -13.67
CA LYS A 82 9.43 11.82 -14.34
C LYS A 82 8.52 11.05 -13.41
N ILE A 83 7.25 11.44 -13.34
CA ILE A 83 6.23 10.65 -12.67
C ILE A 83 5.69 9.61 -13.68
N PHE A 84 5.85 8.32 -13.38
CA PHE A 84 5.44 7.21 -14.25
C PHE A 84 5.96 7.31 -15.70
N ASN A 85 7.24 7.65 -15.89
CA ASN A 85 7.89 7.79 -17.22
C ASN A 85 7.21 8.83 -18.14
N THR A 86 6.46 9.76 -17.55
CA THR A 86 5.86 10.93 -18.21
C THR A 86 6.57 12.16 -17.68
N THR A 87 7.03 13.04 -18.57
CA THR A 87 7.64 14.31 -18.17
C THR A 87 6.53 15.27 -17.82
N LEU A 88 6.35 15.54 -16.53
CA LEU A 88 5.55 16.68 -16.09
C LEU A 88 6.45 17.91 -16.22
N LYS A 89 6.12 18.81 -17.13
CA LYS A 89 6.77 20.12 -17.21
C LYS A 89 5.96 21.10 -16.37
N LEU A 90 6.52 21.50 -15.25
CA LEU A 90 6.06 22.64 -14.47
C LEU A 90 6.95 23.83 -14.83
N MET A 91 6.37 24.83 -15.48
CA MET A 91 7.02 26.11 -15.72
C MET A 91 6.36 27.16 -14.84
N ILE A 92 7.16 27.82 -13.98
CA ILE A 92 6.72 28.98 -13.21
C ILE A 92 7.31 30.20 -13.89
N LYS A 93 6.46 31.09 -14.38
CA LYS A 93 6.84 32.37 -14.98
C LYS A 93 6.46 33.50 -14.03
N ASP A 94 7.44 34.34 -13.71
CA ASP A 94 7.18 35.64 -13.10
C ASP A 94 6.79 36.61 -14.22
N ASN A 95 5.51 36.99 -14.27
CA ASN A 95 5.01 37.91 -15.30
C ASN A 95 5.19 39.39 -14.89
N GLY A 96 5.91 39.64 -13.78
CA GLY A 96 6.13 40.98 -13.25
C GLY A 96 4.90 41.57 -12.58
N VAL A 97 4.91 42.90 -12.44
CA VAL A 97 3.86 43.65 -11.77
C VAL A 97 2.91 44.25 -12.81
N ILE A 98 1.64 43.88 -12.75
CA ILE A 98 0.56 44.44 -13.57
C ILE A 98 -0.48 45.00 -12.62
N ASP A 99 -0.85 46.28 -12.80
CA ASP A 99 -1.82 47.00 -11.96
C ASP A 99 -1.52 47.00 -10.44
N GLY A 100 -0.24 47.10 -10.06
CA GLY A 100 0.19 47.17 -8.66
C GLY A 100 0.22 45.84 -7.91
N ASN A 101 -0.12 44.74 -8.59
CA ASN A 101 -0.06 43.38 -8.06
C ASN A 101 1.01 42.58 -8.79
N ARG A 102 1.75 41.74 -8.07
CA ARG A 102 2.74 40.83 -8.68
C ARG A 102 2.05 39.54 -9.12
N ILE A 103 2.21 39.17 -10.39
CA ILE A 103 1.51 38.05 -11.00
C ILE A 103 2.49 36.91 -11.29
N TYR A 104 2.23 35.76 -10.70
CA TYR A 104 2.93 34.52 -11.01
C TYR A 104 2.02 33.59 -11.82
N THR A 105 2.52 33.09 -12.95
CA THR A 105 1.81 32.08 -13.76
C THR A 105 2.48 30.74 -13.61
N ILE A 106 1.70 29.73 -13.23
CA ILE A 106 2.13 28.35 -13.17
C ILE A 106 1.53 27.63 -14.38
N ASP A 107 2.38 27.31 -15.35
CA ASP A 107 2.05 26.51 -16.53
C ASP A 107 2.40 25.04 -16.24
N ALA A 108 1.41 24.16 -16.15
CA ALA A 108 1.61 22.72 -16.10
C ALA A 108 1.21 22.10 -17.45
N ALA A 109 2.18 21.52 -18.15
CA ALA A 109 1.97 20.88 -19.46
C ALA A 109 2.29 19.38 -19.39
N ILE A 110 1.35 18.56 -19.88
CA ILE A 110 1.57 17.13 -20.13
C ILE A 110 1.81 16.94 -21.63
N ASP A 111 3.09 16.85 -22.00
CA ASP A 111 3.49 16.62 -23.39
C ASP A 111 3.56 15.13 -23.73
N ASN A 112 2.97 14.73 -24.86
CA ASN A 112 3.23 13.48 -25.57
C ASN A 112 2.86 12.15 -24.87
N LEU A 113 1.69 12.08 -24.22
CA LEU A 113 1.05 10.79 -23.90
C LEU A 113 0.36 10.22 -25.15
N ASN A 114 1.11 9.43 -25.91
CA ASN A 114 0.58 8.61 -27.00
C ASN A 114 -0.29 7.47 -26.41
N GLY A 115 -1.42 7.16 -27.04
CA GLY A 115 -2.34 6.08 -26.66
C GLY A 115 -1.66 4.72 -26.46
N GLY A 116 -0.57 4.45 -27.18
CA GLY A 116 0.28 3.27 -26.94
C GLY A 116 0.96 3.26 -25.56
N LYS A 117 1.47 4.41 -25.10
CA LYS A 117 2.10 4.55 -23.77
C LYS A 117 1.06 4.50 -22.65
N ILE A 118 -0.10 5.13 -22.84
CA ILE A 118 -1.21 5.07 -21.88
C ILE A 118 -1.68 3.62 -21.70
N LYS A 119 -1.85 2.88 -22.80
CA LYS A 119 -2.22 1.47 -22.75
C LYS A 119 -1.15 0.61 -22.05
N PHE A 120 0.13 0.87 -22.33
CA PHE A 120 1.23 0.17 -21.66
C PHE A 120 1.23 0.43 -20.15
N ILE A 121 1.08 1.69 -19.72
CA ILE A 121 1.00 2.06 -18.31
C ILE A 121 -0.22 1.41 -17.67
N PHE A 122 -1.40 1.50 -18.29
CA PHE A 122 -2.63 0.91 -17.78
C PHE A 122 -2.51 -0.61 -17.60
N LEU A 123 -1.99 -1.32 -18.60
CA LEU A 123 -1.77 -2.77 -18.53
C LEU A 123 -0.71 -3.13 -17.48
N ALA A 124 0.39 -2.35 -17.39
CA ALA A 124 1.42 -2.55 -16.38
C ALA A 124 0.85 -2.36 -14.96
N THR A 125 0.06 -1.31 -14.73
CA THR A 125 -0.62 -1.06 -13.45
C THR A 125 -1.58 -2.18 -13.08
N LEU A 126 -2.38 -2.68 -14.04
CA LEU A 126 -3.26 -3.83 -13.81
C LEU A 126 -2.48 -5.10 -13.45
N ALA A 127 -1.39 -5.39 -14.18
CA ALA A 127 -0.55 -6.54 -13.92
C ALA A 127 0.09 -6.47 -12.53
N THR A 128 0.64 -5.31 -12.15
CA THR A 128 1.16 -5.08 -10.80
C THR A 128 0.06 -5.21 -9.74
N GLY A 129 -1.16 -4.71 -10.01
CA GLY A 129 -2.32 -4.86 -9.14
C GLY A 129 -2.67 -6.33 -8.87
N VAL A 130 -2.68 -7.18 -9.90
CA VAL A 130 -2.92 -8.62 -9.77
C VAL A 130 -1.84 -9.29 -8.89
N ILE A 131 -0.57 -8.94 -9.09
CA ILE A 131 0.54 -9.48 -8.28
C ILE A 131 0.35 -9.10 -6.80
N ILE A 132 0.00 -7.85 -6.50
CA ILE A 132 -0.25 -7.39 -5.12
C ILE A 132 -1.45 -8.13 -4.52
N LEU A 133 -2.55 -8.27 -5.26
CA LEU A 133 -3.73 -9.00 -4.79
C LEU A 133 -3.41 -10.48 -4.52
N ALA A 134 -2.57 -11.09 -5.35
CA ALA A 134 -2.09 -12.46 -5.12
C ALA A 134 -1.24 -12.57 -3.85
N LEU A 135 -0.33 -11.62 -3.59
CA LEU A 135 0.45 -11.58 -2.35
C LEU A 135 -0.45 -11.40 -1.12
N ILE A 136 -1.43 -10.50 -1.18
CA ILE A 136 -2.43 -10.31 -0.12
C ILE A 136 -3.22 -11.60 0.09
N PHE A 137 -3.61 -12.29 -0.97
CA PHE A 137 -4.33 -13.56 -0.87
C PHE A 137 -3.52 -14.61 -0.12
N VAL A 138 -2.22 -14.73 -0.40
CA VAL A 138 -1.31 -15.64 0.34
C VAL A 138 -1.28 -15.28 1.82
N VAL A 139 -1.14 -13.99 2.16
CA VAL A 139 -1.20 -13.51 3.56
C VAL A 139 -2.53 -13.90 4.21
N LEU A 140 -3.66 -13.73 3.54
CA LEU A 140 -4.97 -14.11 4.05
C LEU A 140 -5.09 -15.63 4.30
N VAL A 141 -4.46 -16.47 3.47
CA VAL A 141 -4.43 -17.93 3.70
C VAL A 141 -3.72 -18.27 5.00
N PHE A 142 -2.57 -17.65 5.27
CA PHE A 142 -1.85 -17.89 6.53
C PHE A 142 -2.56 -17.25 7.74
N ALA A 143 -3.17 -16.08 7.56
CA ALA A 143 -4.00 -15.45 8.58
C ALA A 143 -5.18 -16.34 8.97
N LYS A 144 -5.82 -16.99 7.99
CA LYS A 144 -6.92 -17.94 8.23
C LYS A 144 -6.45 -19.15 9.03
N LYS A 145 -5.28 -19.70 8.71
CA LYS A 145 -4.67 -20.81 9.46
C LYS A 145 -4.41 -20.40 10.92
N LEU A 146 -3.84 -19.21 11.13
CA LEU A 146 -3.64 -18.67 12.47
C LEU A 146 -4.96 -18.50 13.24
N ALA A 147 -5.97 -17.89 12.62
CA ALA A 147 -7.29 -17.72 13.24
C ALA A 147 -7.94 -19.07 13.60
N SER A 148 -7.77 -20.08 12.75
CA SER A 148 -8.24 -21.45 12.99
C SER A 148 -7.49 -22.15 14.13
N SER A 149 -6.18 -21.92 14.28
CA SER A 149 -5.41 -22.43 15.41
C SER A 149 -5.86 -21.77 16.72
N LEU A 150 -6.10 -20.45 16.71
CA LEU A 150 -6.60 -19.72 17.88
C LEU A 150 -8.03 -20.11 18.28
N GLU A 151 -8.88 -20.48 17.32
CA GLU A 151 -10.25 -20.95 17.61
C GLU A 151 -10.26 -22.25 18.43
N ASN A 152 -9.29 -23.14 18.20
CA ASN A 152 -9.26 -24.47 18.77
C ASN A 152 -8.21 -24.65 19.88
N CYS A 153 -7.41 -23.63 20.18
CA CYS A 153 -6.36 -23.74 21.18
C CYS A 153 -6.91 -23.85 22.60
N ASN A 154 -6.13 -24.50 23.47
CA ASN A 154 -6.29 -24.48 24.92
C ASN A 154 -5.28 -23.53 25.59
N SER A 155 -4.17 -23.23 24.92
CA SER A 155 -3.21 -22.17 25.29
C SER A 155 -2.72 -21.41 24.05
N PRO A 156 -2.51 -20.07 24.13
CA PRO A 156 -1.90 -19.31 23.04
C PRO A 156 -0.43 -19.68 22.80
N PHE A 157 0.20 -20.42 23.70
CA PHE A 157 1.58 -20.91 23.60
C PHE A 157 1.68 -22.32 23.01
N GLU A 158 0.57 -22.88 22.52
CA GLU A 158 0.60 -24.19 21.85
C GLU A 158 1.48 -24.15 20.61
N PRO A 159 2.27 -25.22 20.34
CA PRO A 159 3.13 -25.30 19.16
C PRO A 159 2.38 -25.05 17.85
N ALA A 160 1.13 -25.48 17.75
CA ALA A 160 0.29 -25.26 16.57
C ALA A 160 -0.10 -23.78 16.35
N VAL A 161 -0.26 -23.01 17.43
CA VAL A 161 -0.52 -21.56 17.36
C VAL A 161 0.77 -20.84 17.00
N LEU A 162 1.89 -21.16 17.66
CA LEU A 162 3.19 -20.54 17.41
C LEU A 162 3.68 -20.77 15.98
N ASP A 163 3.53 -21.98 15.45
CA ASP A 163 3.89 -22.31 14.07
C ASP A 163 2.99 -21.57 13.06
N ALA A 164 1.68 -21.47 13.34
CA ALA A 164 0.77 -20.69 12.50
C ALA A 164 1.09 -19.18 12.55
N MET A 165 1.43 -18.63 13.72
CA MET A 165 1.88 -17.24 13.87
C MET A 165 3.16 -16.98 13.08
N LYS A 166 4.15 -17.87 13.17
CA LYS A 166 5.42 -17.77 12.43
C LYS A 166 5.19 -17.76 10.92
N LYS A 167 4.38 -18.70 10.41
CA LYS A 167 4.04 -18.78 8.98
C LYS A 167 3.31 -17.51 8.50
N PHE A 168 2.40 -16.98 9.32
CA PHE A 168 1.75 -15.71 9.04
C PHE A 168 2.74 -14.54 9.01
N GLY A 169 3.61 -14.40 10.02
CA GLY A 169 4.62 -13.34 10.07
C GLY A 169 5.54 -13.33 8.84
N TYR A 170 6.02 -14.50 8.41
CA TYR A 170 6.85 -14.60 7.21
C TYR A 170 6.09 -14.33 5.91
N SER A 171 4.79 -14.65 5.84
CA SER A 171 3.98 -14.33 4.67
C SER A 171 3.85 -12.83 4.42
N LEU A 172 4.04 -12.00 5.45
CA LEU A 172 3.99 -10.54 5.33
C LEU A 172 5.26 -9.94 4.70
N ILE A 173 6.39 -10.66 4.72
CA ILE A 173 7.67 -10.15 4.21
C ILE A 173 7.61 -9.90 2.70
N PRO A 174 7.20 -10.86 1.84
CA PRO A 174 7.06 -10.61 0.41
C PRO A 174 6.13 -9.43 0.08
N TYR A 175 5.04 -9.28 0.85
CA TYR A 175 4.13 -8.15 0.69
C TYR A 175 4.81 -6.80 1.03
N ALA A 176 5.52 -6.71 2.15
CA ALA A 176 6.27 -5.50 2.51
C ALA A 176 7.36 -5.17 1.46
N VAL A 177 8.11 -6.18 0.99
CA VAL A 177 9.12 -6.01 -0.07
C VAL A 177 8.49 -5.51 -1.36
N SER A 178 7.29 -5.99 -1.73
CA SER A 178 6.59 -5.47 -2.91
C SER A 178 6.33 -3.96 -2.83
N LYS A 179 6.02 -3.42 -1.64
CA LYS A 179 5.80 -1.99 -1.43
C LYS A 179 7.09 -1.16 -1.54
N LEU A 180 8.23 -1.75 -1.16
CA LEU A 180 9.55 -1.13 -1.37
C LEU A 180 9.88 -1.02 -2.86
N LEU A 181 9.69 -2.11 -3.62
CA LEU A 181 10.01 -2.16 -5.05
C LEU A 181 9.13 -1.22 -5.88
N MET A 182 7.94 -0.87 -5.40
CA MET A 182 7.02 0.05 -6.06
C MET A 182 7.31 1.53 -5.77
N GLY A 183 8.40 1.86 -5.06
CA GLY A 183 8.91 3.23 -4.96
C GLY A 183 8.12 4.18 -4.06
N GLY A 184 7.31 3.68 -3.12
CA GLY A 184 6.50 4.51 -2.24
C GLY A 184 7.02 4.60 -0.80
N LEU A 185 6.95 5.79 -0.18
CA LEU A 185 7.10 5.97 1.27
C LEU A 185 6.13 5.11 2.09
N SER A 186 5.06 4.61 1.46
CA SER A 186 4.12 3.63 2.01
C SER A 186 4.80 2.33 2.47
N PHE A 187 6.04 2.03 2.02
CA PHE A 187 6.83 0.92 2.55
C PHE A 187 6.97 1.01 4.08
N ILE A 188 7.29 2.19 4.62
CA ILE A 188 7.50 2.38 6.07
C ILE A 188 6.24 1.99 6.85
N GLY A 189 5.07 2.41 6.36
CA GLY A 189 3.76 2.07 6.95
C GLY A 189 3.42 0.58 6.93
N THR A 190 4.11 -0.23 6.13
CA THR A 190 3.94 -1.69 6.10
C THR A 190 5.09 -2.44 6.78
N ALA A 191 6.33 -1.99 6.60
CA ALA A 191 7.52 -2.64 7.13
C ALA A 191 7.57 -2.62 8.66
N VAL A 192 7.22 -1.47 9.28
CA VAL A 192 7.22 -1.35 10.74
C VAL A 192 6.24 -2.34 11.38
N PRO A 193 4.96 -2.42 10.97
CA PRO A 193 4.05 -3.47 11.46
C PRO A 193 4.57 -4.89 11.27
N VAL A 194 5.22 -5.22 10.14
CA VAL A 194 5.78 -6.57 9.92
C VAL A 194 6.87 -6.88 10.94
N VAL A 195 7.80 -5.94 11.17
CA VAL A 195 8.86 -6.12 12.17
C VAL A 195 8.28 -6.28 13.57
N VAL A 196 7.26 -5.48 13.92
CA VAL A 196 6.56 -5.59 15.21
C VAL A 196 5.89 -6.96 15.36
N VAL A 197 5.20 -7.46 14.33
CA VAL A 197 4.59 -8.81 14.35
C VAL A 197 5.66 -9.89 14.55
N LEU A 198 6.80 -9.80 13.85
CA LEU A 198 7.91 -10.73 14.02
C LEU A 198 8.49 -10.68 15.43
N MET A 199 8.62 -9.49 16.03
CA MET A 199 9.06 -9.33 17.40
C MET A 199 8.11 -9.99 18.40
N PHE A 200 6.79 -9.79 18.25
CA PHE A 200 5.82 -10.49 19.08
C PHE A 200 5.92 -12.00 18.93
N ILE A 201 6.12 -12.52 17.71
CA ILE A 201 6.31 -13.97 17.50
C ILE A 201 7.51 -14.48 18.31
N TRP A 202 8.62 -13.75 18.35
CA TRP A 202 9.77 -14.11 19.18
C TRP A 202 9.46 -14.09 20.68
N ILE A 203 8.77 -13.05 21.17
CA ILE A 203 8.37 -12.94 22.58
C ILE A 203 7.45 -14.09 22.98
N PHE A 204 6.46 -14.43 22.14
CA PHE A 204 5.53 -15.53 22.42
C PHE A 204 6.24 -16.88 22.44
N ARG A 205 7.23 -17.11 21.57
CA ARG A 205 8.03 -18.34 21.61
C ARG A 205 8.87 -18.45 22.87
N TYR A 206 9.54 -17.37 23.26
CA TYR A 206 10.29 -17.33 24.51
C TYR A 206 9.39 -17.55 25.73
N GLY A 207 8.18 -16.97 25.73
CA GLY A 207 7.18 -17.24 26.77
C GLY A 207 6.73 -18.70 26.84
N ALA A 208 6.67 -19.39 25.70
CA ALA A 208 6.37 -20.82 25.67
C ALA A 208 7.52 -21.67 26.23
N GLU A 209 8.77 -21.30 25.92
CA GLU A 209 9.96 -21.96 26.48
C GLU A 209 10.00 -21.83 28.00
N LEU A 210 9.74 -20.65 28.55
CA LEU A 210 9.67 -20.42 30.00
C LEU A 210 8.56 -21.22 30.69
N GLN A 211 7.41 -21.39 30.04
CA GLN A 211 6.32 -22.23 30.57
C GLN A 211 6.72 -23.70 30.61
N GLN A 212 7.43 -24.17 29.60
CA GLN A 212 7.92 -25.53 29.55
C GLN A 212 8.97 -25.80 30.64
N GLU A 213 9.93 -24.88 30.83
CA GLU A 213 10.94 -24.99 31.90
C GLU A 213 10.32 -24.97 33.32
N SER A 214 9.25 -24.19 33.50
CA SER A 214 8.52 -24.13 34.78
C SER A 214 7.73 -25.42 35.05
N ASP A 215 7.12 -26.02 34.03
CA ASP A 215 6.39 -27.29 34.15
C ASP A 215 7.33 -28.49 34.35
N GLU A 216 8.55 -28.44 33.82
CA GLU A 216 9.57 -29.50 33.99
C GLU A 216 10.33 -29.43 35.34
N THR A 217 10.19 -28.35 36.10
CA THR A 217 10.85 -28.15 37.41
C THR A 217 9.96 -28.42 38.63
N LEU A 218 8.68 -28.78 38.41
CA LEU A 218 7.72 -29.22 39.42
C LEU A 218 7.57 -30.74 39.46
#